data_AF-A0A6V7UZC1-F1
#
_entry.id   AF-A0A6V7UZC1-F1
#
_cell.length_a   1.000
_cell.length_b   1.000
_cell.length_c   1.000
_cell.angle_alpha   90.00
_cell.angle_beta   90.00
_cell.angle_gamma   90.00
#
_symmetry.space_group_name_H-M   'P 1'
#
loop_
_entity.id
_entity.type
_entity.pdbx_description
1 polymer ?
#
loop_
_entity_poly.entity_id
_entity_poly.type
_entity_poly.pdbx_seq_one_letter_code
_entity_poly.pdbx_strand_id
1 'polypeptide(L)'
;MHHMFVYHEEVQALRAKHRNRCRLISVCRPNQSCWQKAVLICMGLSLIAALFSCTMGLCAPCTPGCAVLHSTASFFAFLFAVVAASVFFFAAHRVDSRFVVGLVGTYEQQIGEAFYCYVISCLLLMLVFILSLIGAYHALRSSTIQTNQTAACLARREQMAPLAGHWSESMSRNEKIVFGKTTV
;
A
#
# COMPACT_ATOMS: atom_id res chain seq x y z
N MET A 1 -21.98 17.48 -34.62
CA MET A 1 -20.60 17.73 -34.13
C MET A 1 -20.19 19.21 -34.15
N HIS A 2 -20.86 20.10 -34.90
CA HIS A 2 -20.55 21.55 -34.90
C HIS A 2 -20.99 22.33 -33.63
N HIS A 3 -21.93 21.81 -32.83
CA HIS A 3 -22.42 22.49 -31.62
C HIS A 3 -21.50 22.35 -30.38
N MET A 4 -20.51 21.46 -30.40
CA MET A 4 -19.57 21.29 -29.28
C MET A 4 -18.41 22.29 -29.30
N PHE A 5 -18.05 22.80 -30.48
CA PHE A 5 -16.91 23.71 -30.62
C PHE A 5 -17.23 25.13 -30.15
N VAL A 6 -18.47 25.61 -30.37
CA VAL A 6 -18.88 26.97 -29.98
C VAL A 6 -18.97 27.14 -28.46
N TYR A 7 -19.32 26.08 -27.71
CA TYR A 7 -19.31 26.12 -26.23
C TYR A 7 -17.90 26.17 -25.64
N HIS A 8 -16.86 25.78 -26.39
CA HIS A 8 -15.52 25.70 -25.84
C HIS A 8 -14.79 27.06 -25.87
N GLU A 9 -15.08 27.95 -26.83
CA GLU A 9 -14.44 29.28 -26.90
C GLU A 9 -14.95 30.27 -25.85
N GLU A 10 -16.28 30.35 -25.66
CA GLU A 10 -16.91 31.23 -24.67
C GLU A 10 -16.50 30.86 -23.22
N VAL A 11 -16.34 29.56 -22.95
CA VAL A 11 -15.91 29.04 -21.63
C VAL A 11 -14.42 29.35 -21.36
N GLN A 12 -13.58 29.44 -22.40
CA GLN A 12 -12.17 29.82 -22.24
C GLN A 12 -12.03 31.33 -22.00
N ALA A 13 -12.83 32.16 -22.65
CA ALA A 13 -12.84 33.61 -22.45
C ALA A 13 -13.35 34.02 -21.05
N LEU A 14 -14.39 33.35 -20.53
CA LEU A 14 -14.90 33.56 -19.18
C LEU A 14 -13.93 33.04 -18.09
N ARG A 15 -13.19 31.95 -18.35
CA ARG A 15 -12.12 31.46 -17.44
C ARG A 15 -10.94 32.44 -17.33
N ALA A 16 -10.59 33.16 -18.40
CA ALA A 16 -9.50 34.13 -18.36
C ALA A 16 -9.85 35.38 -17.52
N LYS A 17 -11.10 35.86 -17.61
CA LYS A 17 -11.59 37.01 -16.83
C LYS A 17 -11.78 36.69 -15.34
N HIS A 18 -12.10 35.43 -15.00
CA HIS A 18 -12.17 34.96 -13.61
C HIS A 18 -10.81 34.63 -12.99
N ARG A 19 -9.81 34.27 -13.80
CA ARG A 19 -8.44 33.96 -13.33
C ARG A 19 -7.75 35.18 -12.69
N ASN A 20 -7.99 36.38 -13.21
CA ASN A 20 -7.37 37.60 -12.70
C ASN A 20 -8.06 38.16 -11.45
N ARG A 21 -9.36 37.89 -11.25
CA ARG A 21 -10.07 38.22 -9.99
C ARG A 21 -9.82 37.21 -8.87
N CYS A 22 -9.58 35.93 -9.18
CA CYS A 22 -9.22 34.94 -8.18
C CYS A 22 -7.78 35.07 -7.65
N ARG A 23 -6.86 35.70 -8.40
CA ARG A 23 -5.49 35.93 -7.92
C ARG A 23 -5.40 36.94 -6.77
N LEU A 24 -6.33 37.89 -6.66
CA LEU A 24 -6.35 38.86 -5.57
C LEU A 24 -7.01 38.34 -4.28
N ILE A 25 -7.83 37.28 -4.37
CA ILE A 25 -8.52 36.67 -3.22
C ILE A 25 -7.83 35.38 -2.74
N SER A 26 -6.87 34.85 -3.50
CA SER A 26 -6.14 33.63 -3.14
C SER A 26 -4.95 33.85 -2.20
N VAL A 27 -4.56 35.08 -1.86
CA VAL A 27 -3.28 35.33 -1.14
C VAL A 27 -3.46 35.86 0.29
N CYS A 28 -4.63 36.36 0.70
CA CYS A 28 -4.85 36.85 2.06
C CYS A 28 -6.20 36.44 2.68
N ARG A 29 -6.41 35.15 2.95
CA ARG A 29 -7.28 34.71 4.06
C ARG A 29 -6.38 33.98 5.08
N PRO A 30 -5.85 34.66 6.11
CA PRO A 30 -5.02 34.04 7.14
C PRO A 30 -5.80 33.07 8.05
N ASN A 31 -7.10 32.87 7.80
CA ASN A 31 -7.97 32.00 8.58
C ASN A 31 -8.91 31.19 7.68
N GLN A 32 -8.35 30.50 6.68
CA GLN A 32 -9.04 29.35 6.08
C GLN A 32 -9.28 28.36 7.22
N SER A 33 -10.54 28.13 7.53
CA SER A 33 -11.04 27.27 8.60
C SER A 33 -10.12 26.06 8.76
N CYS A 34 -9.52 25.90 9.95
CA CYS A 34 -8.47 24.90 10.23
C CYS A 34 -8.84 23.49 9.72
N TRP A 35 -10.14 23.16 9.75
CA TRP A 35 -10.71 21.90 9.27
C TRP A 35 -10.41 21.55 7.81
N GLN A 36 -10.31 22.53 6.91
CA GLN A 36 -10.17 22.33 5.47
C GLN A 36 -8.71 21.98 5.19
N LYS A 37 -7.78 22.71 5.81
CA LYS A 37 -6.36 22.42 5.75
C LYS A 37 -6.06 21.05 6.36
N ALA A 38 -6.68 20.71 7.50
CA ALA A 38 -6.52 19.40 8.12
C ALA A 38 -6.98 18.26 7.21
N VAL A 39 -8.17 18.35 6.60
CA VAL A 39 -8.69 17.33 5.68
C VAL A 39 -7.81 17.17 4.44
N LEU A 40 -7.36 18.27 3.83
CA LEU A 40 -6.45 18.21 2.68
C LEU A 40 -5.11 17.55 3.02
N ILE A 41 -4.54 17.84 4.19
CA ILE A 41 -3.28 17.23 4.63
C ILE A 41 -3.49 15.73 4.89
N CYS A 42 -4.55 15.33 5.60
CA CYS A 42 -4.86 13.92 5.84
C CYS A 42 -5.10 13.15 4.53
N MET A 43 -5.84 13.72 3.58
CA MET A 43 -6.03 13.13 2.25
C MET A 43 -4.70 12.99 1.50
N GLY A 44 -3.86 14.03 1.48
CA GLY A 44 -2.55 14.00 0.84
C GLY A 44 -1.62 12.94 1.44
N LEU A 45 -1.56 12.83 2.76
CA LEU A 45 -0.78 11.81 3.46
C LEU A 45 -1.27 10.40 3.13
N SER A 46 -2.59 10.18 3.09
CA SER A 46 -3.17 8.89 2.71
C SER A 46 -2.80 8.49 1.28
N LEU A 47 -2.75 9.45 0.34
CA LEU A 47 -2.38 9.21 -1.05
C LEU A 47 -0.90 8.83 -1.20
N ILE A 48 -0.01 9.54 -0.52
CA ILE A 48 1.43 9.25 -0.55
C ILE A 48 1.70 7.86 0.07
N ALA A 49 1.04 7.56 1.19
CA ALA A 49 1.13 6.24 1.82
C ALA A 49 0.59 5.12 0.92
N ALA A 50 -0.51 5.36 0.19
CA ALA A 50 -1.08 4.40 -0.76
C ALA A 50 -0.14 4.15 -1.97
N LEU A 51 0.48 5.21 -2.52
CA LEU A 51 1.46 5.07 -3.60
C LEU A 51 2.69 4.28 -3.16
N PHE A 52 3.21 4.57 -1.97
CA PHE A 52 4.30 3.81 -1.38
C PHE A 52 3.90 2.35 -1.14
N SER A 53 2.68 2.11 -0.68
CA SER A 53 2.17 0.76 -0.51
C SER A 53 2.07 0.01 -1.85
N CYS A 54 1.64 0.69 -2.91
CA CYS A 54 1.49 0.10 -4.24
C CYS A 54 2.83 -0.34 -4.83
N THR A 55 3.89 0.47 -4.70
CA THR A 55 5.22 0.09 -5.17
C THR A 55 5.78 -1.12 -4.41
N MET A 56 5.54 -1.21 -3.10
CA MET A 56 5.91 -2.38 -2.31
C MET A 56 5.10 -3.63 -2.68
N GLY A 57 3.82 -3.47 -3.01
CA GLY A 57 2.95 -4.55 -3.49
C GLY A 57 3.41 -5.12 -4.84
N LEU A 58 3.90 -4.28 -5.76
CA LEU A 58 4.46 -4.73 -7.03
C LEU A 58 5.75 -5.55 -6.85
N CYS A 59 6.52 -5.27 -5.79
CA CYS A 59 7.73 -6.02 -5.45
C CYS A 59 7.47 -7.27 -4.59
N ALA A 60 6.22 -7.62 -4.30
CA ALA A 60 5.86 -8.78 -3.50
C ALA A 60 6.45 -10.13 -3.98
N PRO A 61 6.58 -10.45 -5.28
CA PRO A 61 7.17 -11.73 -5.71
C PRO A 61 8.69 -11.80 -5.53
N CYS A 62 9.37 -10.65 -5.37
CA CYS A 62 10.83 -10.59 -5.31
C CYS A 62 11.38 -10.94 -3.93
N THR A 63 10.65 -10.64 -2.85
CA THR A 63 11.12 -10.85 -1.47
C THR A 63 9.95 -10.96 -0.51
N PRO A 64 9.89 -11.99 0.37
CA PRO A 64 8.77 -12.18 1.30
C PRO A 64 8.61 -11.04 2.31
N GLY A 65 9.67 -10.28 2.59
CA GLY A 65 9.62 -9.09 3.43
C GLY A 65 8.76 -7.95 2.85
N CYS A 66 8.66 -7.84 1.51
CA CYS A 66 7.84 -6.81 0.86
C CYS A 66 6.34 -7.01 1.12
N ALA A 67 5.88 -8.26 1.32
CA ALA A 67 4.48 -8.54 1.65
C ALA A 67 4.10 -7.97 3.03
N VAL A 68 4.98 -8.09 4.02
CA VAL A 68 4.76 -7.55 5.38
C VAL A 68 4.76 -6.02 5.36
N LEU A 69 5.68 -5.40 4.62
CA LEU A 69 5.73 -3.94 4.47
C LEU A 69 4.51 -3.40 3.72
N HIS A 70 4.03 -4.10 2.69
CA HIS A 70 2.79 -3.75 2.00
C HIS A 70 1.59 -3.83 2.95
N SER A 71 1.53 -4.81 3.87
CA SER A 71 0.46 -4.93 4.87
C SER A 71 0.43 -3.75 5.85
N THR A 72 1.58 -3.39 6.44
CA THR A 72 1.65 -2.30 7.41
C THR A 72 1.40 -0.94 6.75
N ALA A 73 1.97 -0.69 5.57
CA ALA A 73 1.73 0.55 4.84
C ALA A 73 0.26 0.72 4.43
N SER A 74 -0.39 -0.34 3.94
CA SER A 74 -1.81 -0.31 3.56
C SER A 74 -2.73 -0.04 4.75
N PHE A 75 -2.39 -0.54 5.94
CA PHE A 75 -3.15 -0.28 7.17
C PHE A 75 -3.12 1.21 7.53
N PHE A 76 -1.94 1.84 7.53
CA PHE A 76 -1.82 3.28 7.81
C PHE A 76 -2.53 4.13 6.75
N ALA A 77 -2.41 3.78 5.47
CA ALA A 77 -3.10 4.47 4.39
C ALA A 77 -4.63 4.42 4.57
N PHE A 78 -5.19 3.26 4.94
CA PHE A 78 -6.60 3.09 5.22
C PHE A 78 -7.06 3.91 6.44
N LEU A 79 -6.33 3.90 7.55
CA LEU A 79 -6.67 4.69 8.74
C LEU A 79 -6.75 6.18 8.44
N PHE A 80 -5.74 6.74 7.77
CA PHE A 80 -5.76 8.16 7.39
C PHE A 80 -6.89 8.48 6.42
N ALA A 81 -7.23 7.56 5.50
CA ALA A 81 -8.33 7.76 4.56
C ALA A 81 -9.70 7.79 5.27
N VAL A 82 -9.94 6.90 6.24
CA VAL A 82 -11.18 6.87 7.04
C VAL A 82 -11.31 8.12 7.91
N VAL A 83 -10.21 8.56 8.55
CA VAL A 83 -10.21 9.80 9.34
C VAL A 83 -10.51 11.01 8.45
N ALA A 84 -9.91 11.09 7.26
CA ALA A 84 -10.19 12.17 6.32
C ALA A 84 -11.67 12.17 5.85
N ALA A 85 -12.21 10.99 5.50
CA ALA A 85 -13.60 10.84 5.07
C ALA A 85 -14.60 11.22 6.18
N SER A 86 -14.35 10.77 7.42
CA SER A 86 -15.22 11.07 8.56
C SER A 86 -15.20 12.55 8.94
N VAL A 87 -14.03 13.19 9.01
CA VAL A 87 -13.94 14.63 9.29
C VAL A 87 -14.64 15.45 8.20
N PHE A 88 -14.49 15.07 6.92
CA PHE A 88 -15.21 15.72 5.83
C PHE A 88 -16.73 15.52 5.95
N PHE A 89 -17.20 14.32 6.27
CA PHE A 89 -18.61 14.01 6.44
C PHE A 89 -19.23 14.77 7.61
N PHE A 90 -18.55 14.83 8.76
CA PHE A 90 -19.00 15.61 9.92
C PHE A 90 -19.04 17.11 9.63
N ALA A 91 -18.07 17.64 8.87
CA ALA A 91 -18.09 19.03 8.45
C ALA A 91 -19.26 19.32 7.49
N ALA A 92 -19.52 18.44 6.53
CA ALA A 92 -20.59 18.59 5.55
C ALA A 92 -21.99 18.48 6.16
N HIS A 93 -22.17 17.65 7.19
CA HIS A 93 -23.48 17.47 7.87
C HIS A 93 -23.78 18.57 8.91
N ARG A 94 -22.82 19.45 9.21
CA ARG A 94 -23.08 20.57 10.12
C ARG A 94 -24.06 21.55 9.45
N VAL A 95 -25.15 21.89 10.14
CA VAL A 95 -26.25 22.74 9.64
C VAL A 95 -25.76 24.08 9.07
N ASP A 96 -24.69 24.64 9.64
CA ASP A 96 -24.04 25.88 9.20
C ASP A 96 -23.39 25.79 7.80
N SER A 97 -23.09 24.57 7.34
CA SER A 97 -22.40 24.32 6.06
C SER A 97 -23.38 23.95 4.93
N ARG A 98 -24.64 23.63 5.28
CA ARG A 98 -25.68 23.26 4.32
C ARG A 98 -26.34 24.47 3.67
N PHE A 99 -26.46 25.57 4.40
CA PHE A 99 -27.17 26.77 3.96
C PHE A 99 -26.18 27.92 3.75
N VAL A 100 -25.77 28.10 2.50
CA VAL A 100 -24.99 29.29 2.13
C VAL A 100 -25.98 30.42 1.88
N VAL A 101 -25.92 31.46 2.71
CA VAL A 101 -26.72 32.68 2.54
C VAL A 101 -26.13 33.48 1.38
N GLY A 102 -26.82 33.46 0.23
CA GLY A 102 -26.47 34.27 -0.93
C GLY A 102 -26.93 35.72 -0.78
N LEU A 103 -26.61 36.55 -1.80
CA LEU A 103 -27.04 37.95 -1.86
C LEU A 103 -28.58 38.09 -1.88
N VAL A 104 -29.30 37.04 -2.34
CA VAL A 104 -30.76 36.88 -2.28
C VAL A 104 -31.06 35.38 -2.12
N GLY A 105 -31.44 34.94 -0.92
CA GLY A 105 -31.88 33.56 -0.63
C GLY A 105 -30.80 32.58 -0.12
N THR A 106 -31.24 31.46 0.45
CA THR A 106 -30.39 30.35 0.94
C THR A 106 -30.41 29.21 -0.07
N TYR A 107 -29.23 28.82 -0.59
CA TYR A 107 -29.11 27.65 -1.45
C TYR A 107 -28.68 26.43 -0.63
N GLU A 108 -29.30 25.28 -0.89
CA GLU A 108 -28.82 24.00 -0.33
C GLU A 108 -27.62 23.50 -1.11
N GLN A 109 -26.47 23.45 -0.45
CA GLN A 109 -25.26 22.94 -1.08
C GLN A 109 -25.28 21.40 -1.09
N GLN A 110 -25.33 20.82 -2.29
CA GLN A 110 -25.22 19.38 -2.51
C GLN A 110 -23.75 18.93 -2.35
N ILE A 111 -23.54 17.71 -1.87
CA ILE A 111 -22.22 17.09 -1.74
C ILE A 111 -21.68 16.83 -3.15
N GLY A 112 -20.42 17.21 -3.41
CA GLY A 112 -19.80 17.03 -4.72
C GLY A 112 -19.46 15.57 -5.04
N GLU A 113 -19.55 15.20 -6.32
CA GLU A 113 -19.29 13.85 -6.84
C GLU A 113 -17.89 13.30 -6.48
N ALA A 114 -16.90 14.17 -6.31
CA ALA A 114 -15.54 13.79 -5.93
C ALA A 114 -15.49 13.08 -4.56
N PHE A 115 -16.42 13.38 -3.65
CA PHE A 115 -16.51 12.70 -2.37
C PHE A 115 -16.90 11.23 -2.51
N TYR A 116 -17.85 10.90 -3.39
CA TYR A 116 -18.25 9.51 -3.63
C TYR A 116 -17.10 8.69 -4.21
N CYS A 117 -16.34 9.26 -5.16
CA CYS A 117 -15.14 8.62 -5.71
C CYS A 117 -14.09 8.34 -4.60
N TYR A 118 -13.94 9.26 -3.65
CA TYR A 118 -13.05 9.08 -2.51
C TYR A 118 -13.52 7.97 -1.55
N VAL A 119 -14.82 7.91 -1.25
CA VAL A 119 -15.40 6.84 -0.42
C VAL A 119 -15.24 5.47 -1.09
N ILE A 120 -15.49 5.37 -2.40
CA ILE A 120 -15.22 4.14 -3.16
C ILE A 120 -13.75 3.76 -3.08
N SER A 121 -12.83 4.72 -3.22
CA SER A 121 -11.39 4.47 -3.08
C SER A 121 -11.04 3.94 -1.69
N CYS A 122 -11.68 4.44 -0.63
CA CYS A 122 -11.51 3.93 0.73
C CYS A 122 -11.97 2.48 0.88
N LEU A 123 -13.09 2.09 0.25
CA LEU A 123 -13.56 0.70 0.20
C LEU A 123 -12.58 -0.20 -0.56
N LEU A 124 -12.01 0.28 -1.68
CA LEU A 124 -10.99 -0.46 -2.41
C LEU A 124 -9.70 -0.62 -1.58
N LEU A 125 -9.29 0.40 -0.84
CA LEU A 125 -8.16 0.32 0.11
C LEU A 125 -8.40 -0.75 1.18
N MET A 126 -9.64 -0.89 1.67
CA MET A 126 -10.01 -1.98 2.59
C MET A 126 -9.82 -3.36 1.94
N LEU A 127 -10.24 -3.53 0.68
CA LEU A 127 -10.05 -4.79 -0.05
C LEU A 127 -8.57 -5.10 -0.28
N VAL A 128 -7.77 -4.09 -0.66
CA VAL A 128 -6.30 -4.23 -0.82
C VAL A 128 -5.66 -4.66 0.49
N PHE A 129 -6.08 -4.11 1.63
CA PHE A 129 -5.60 -4.54 2.94
C PHE A 129 -5.91 -6.01 3.23
N ILE A 130 -7.13 -6.48 2.94
CA ILE A 130 -7.50 -7.90 3.11
C ILE A 130 -6.63 -8.80 2.22
N LEU A 131 -6.45 -8.44 0.94
CA LEU A 131 -5.58 -9.18 0.02
C LEU A 131 -4.12 -9.21 0.50
N SER A 132 -3.65 -8.10 1.07
CA SER A 132 -2.32 -8.00 1.66
C SER A 132 -2.14 -8.94 2.85
N LEU A 133 -3.14 -9.09 3.72
CA LEU A 133 -3.12 -10.06 4.82
C LEU A 133 -3.05 -11.50 4.31
N ILE A 134 -3.79 -11.84 3.25
CA ILE A 134 -3.72 -13.16 2.62
C ILE A 134 -2.33 -13.40 2.02
N GLY A 135 -1.78 -12.41 1.33
CA GLY A 135 -0.43 -12.46 0.77
C GLY A 135 0.65 -12.64 1.84
N ALA A 136 0.57 -11.89 2.94
CA ALA A 136 1.45 -12.05 4.09
C ALA A 136 1.30 -13.43 4.73
N TYR A 137 0.07 -13.91 4.95
CA TYR A 137 -0.18 -15.26 5.48
C TYR A 137 0.45 -16.35 4.60
N HIS A 138 0.29 -16.24 3.27
CA HIS A 138 0.91 -17.18 2.34
C HIS A 138 2.45 -17.10 2.38
N ALA A 139 3.02 -15.90 2.50
CA ALA A 139 4.46 -15.70 2.64
C ALA A 139 5.03 -16.33 3.93
N LEU A 140 4.36 -16.16 5.07
CA LEU A 140 4.73 -16.78 6.35
C LEU A 140 4.59 -18.31 6.30
N ARG A 141 3.56 -18.83 5.62
CA ARG A 141 3.40 -20.28 5.43
C ARG A 141 4.54 -20.86 4.59
N SER A 142 4.92 -20.17 3.51
CA SER A 142 6.00 -20.60 2.63
C SER A 142 7.35 -20.66 3.35
N SER A 143 7.68 -19.64 4.15
CA SER A 143 8.93 -19.62 4.93
C SER A 143 8.99 -20.75 5.97
N THR A 144 7.87 -21.04 6.65
CA THR A 144 7.79 -22.14 7.62
C THR A 144 8.08 -23.50 6.97
N ILE A 145 7.53 -23.74 5.77
CA ILE A 145 7.79 -24.97 5.01
C ILE A 145 9.29 -25.08 4.65
N GLN A 146 9.90 -23.98 4.21
CA GLN A 146 11.31 -23.96 3.82
C GLN A 146 12.24 -24.21 5.02
N THR A 147 11.96 -23.62 6.19
CA THR A 147 12.72 -23.86 7.43
C THR A 147 12.62 -25.32 7.89
N ASN A 148 11.45 -25.93 7.80
CA ASN A 148 11.29 -27.35 8.14
C ASN A 148 12.07 -28.26 7.18
N GLN A 149 12.11 -27.92 5.89
CA GLN A 149 12.89 -28.67 4.90
C GLN A 149 14.40 -28.53 5.12
N THR A 150 14.90 -27.33 5.45
CA THR A 150 16.32 -27.14 5.75
C THR A 150 16.71 -27.83 7.05
N ALA A 151 15.88 -27.77 8.10
CA ALA A 151 16.09 -28.52 9.34
C ALA A 151 16.10 -30.04 9.10
N ALA A 152 15.17 -30.56 8.28
CA ALA A 152 15.16 -31.98 7.90
C ALA A 152 16.40 -32.38 7.07
N CYS A 153 16.86 -31.51 6.16
CA CYS A 153 18.06 -31.74 5.37
C CYS A 153 19.33 -31.74 6.24
N LEU A 154 19.44 -30.82 7.20
CA LEU A 154 20.53 -30.77 8.17
C LEU A 154 20.52 -32.01 9.07
N ALA A 155 19.37 -32.39 9.63
CA ALA A 155 19.22 -33.60 10.44
C ALA A 155 19.61 -34.87 9.65
N ARG A 156 19.22 -34.96 8.37
CA ARG A 156 19.65 -36.05 7.47
C ARG A 156 21.16 -36.04 7.23
N ARG A 157 21.78 -34.85 7.15
CA ARG A 157 23.24 -34.71 6.99
C ARG A 157 24.01 -35.23 8.21
N GLU A 158 23.52 -34.95 9.41
CA GLU A 158 24.13 -35.46 10.65
C GLU A 158 24.04 -36.99 10.77
N GLN A 159 22.95 -37.61 10.31
CA GLN A 159 22.81 -39.07 10.27
C GLN A 159 23.77 -39.77 9.30
N MET A 160 24.28 -39.08 8.28
CA MET A 160 25.25 -39.64 7.32
C MET A 160 26.71 -39.50 7.78
N ALA A 161 26.99 -38.67 8.80
CA ALA A 161 28.32 -38.49 9.36
C ALA A 161 29.01 -39.78 9.87
N PRO A 162 28.34 -40.72 10.58
CA PRO A 162 28.98 -41.95 11.05
C PRO A 162 29.35 -42.94 9.93
N LEU A 163 28.72 -42.84 8.75
CA LEU A 163 29.07 -43.71 7.62
C LEU A 163 30.41 -43.30 6.98
N ALA A 164 30.76 -42.02 6.99
CA ALA A 164 32.04 -41.54 6.44
C ALA A 164 33.26 -42.12 7.18
N GLY A 165 33.17 -42.30 8.51
CA GLY A 165 34.21 -42.96 9.30
C GLY A 165 34.37 -44.45 8.95
N HIS A 166 33.25 -45.15 8.74
CA HIS A 166 33.24 -46.58 8.41
C HIS A 166 33.85 -46.89 7.02
N TRP A 167 33.71 -45.98 6.05
CA TRP A 167 34.37 -46.12 4.73
C TRP A 167 35.89 -45.91 4.81
N SER A 168 36.36 -44.99 5.65
CA SER A 168 37.79 -44.76 5.87
C SER A 168 38.47 -45.96 6.53
N GLU A 169 37.81 -46.58 7.50
CA GLU A 169 38.35 -47.74 8.23
C GLU A 169 38.37 -49.02 7.39
N SER A 170 37.40 -49.18 6.48
CA SER A 170 37.34 -50.32 5.56
C SER A 170 38.36 -50.23 4.42
N MET A 171 38.72 -49.03 3.92
CA MET A 171 39.84 -48.86 2.98
C MET A 171 41.20 -49.15 3.65
N SER A 172 41.44 -48.66 4.88
CA SER A 172 42.70 -48.94 5.60
C SER A 172 42.89 -50.43 5.90
N ARG A 173 41.81 -51.18 6.15
CA ARG A 173 41.87 -52.63 6.36
C ARG A 173 42.20 -53.39 5.08
N ASN A 174 41.70 -52.95 3.93
CA ASN A 174 41.96 -53.62 2.64
C ASN A 174 43.40 -53.41 2.17
N GLU A 175 43.99 -52.23 2.40
CA GLU A 175 45.38 -51.94 2.03
C GLU A 175 46.38 -52.85 2.76
N LYS A 176 46.14 -53.14 4.06
CA LYS A 176 46.97 -54.05 4.86
C LYS A 176 46.88 -55.52 4.41
N ILE A 177 45.74 -55.95 3.88
CA ILE A 177 45.54 -57.33 3.38
C ILE A 177 46.26 -57.54 2.03
N VAL A 178 46.36 -56.49 1.20
CA VAL A 178 47.04 -56.56 -0.10
C VAL A 178 48.57 -56.59 0.07
N PHE A 179 49.13 -55.82 1.01
CA PHE A 179 50.58 -55.78 1.24
C PHE A 179 51.14 -56.97 2.04
N GLY A 180 50.31 -57.74 2.74
CA GLY A 180 50.73 -58.92 3.51
C GLY A 180 50.93 -60.20 2.70
N LYS A 181 50.66 -60.21 1.38
CA LYS A 181 50.72 -61.41 0.52
C LYS A 181 51.94 -61.49 -0.40
N THR A 182 52.88 -60.55 -0.31
CA THR A 182 54.05 -60.46 -1.22
C THR A 182 55.37 -60.78 -0.51
N THR A 183 55.38 -61.81 0.32
CA THR A 183 56.63 -62.42 0.83
C THR A 183 56.62 -63.91 0.51
N VAL A 184 57.09 -64.24 -0.70
CA VAL A 184 57.60 -65.56 -1.07
C VAL A 184 58.92 -65.34 -1.79
#